data_AF-A0A925XQE1-F1
#
_entry.id   AF-A0A925XQE1-F1
#
_cell.length_a   1.000
_cell.length_b   1.000
_cell.length_c   1.000
_cell.angle_alpha   90.00
_cell.angle_beta   90.00
_cell.angle_gamma   90.00
#
_symmetry.space_group_name_H-M   'P 1'
#
loop_
_entity.id
_entity.type
_entity.pdbx_description
1 polymer ?
#
loop_
_entity_poly.entity_id
_entity_poly.type
_entity_poly.pdbx_seq_one_letter_code
_entity_poly.pdbx_strand_id
1 'polypeptide(L)' 'TGSRASSLVRNWYHLGRTITLEEVRSKIEGLTVQTVLDYVQAHPAGDFTILTIGPHELN' A
#
# COMPACT_ATOMS: atom_id res chain seq x y z
N THR A 1 -15.42 -16.17 -4.36
CA THR A 1 -14.16 -16.95 -4.37
C THR A 1 -13.06 -16.37 -5.27
N GLY A 2 -13.31 -15.37 -6.14
CA GLY A 2 -12.25 -14.78 -7.00
C GLY A 2 -11.30 -13.76 -6.34
N SER A 3 -11.77 -12.98 -5.35
CA SER A 3 -10.95 -11.95 -4.69
C SER A 3 -9.72 -12.53 -3.98
N ARG A 4 -9.89 -13.65 -3.26
CA ARG A 4 -8.78 -14.34 -2.58
C ARG A 4 -7.77 -14.96 -3.55
N ALA A 5 -8.23 -15.51 -4.67
CA ALA A 5 -7.35 -16.07 -5.69
C ALA A 5 -6.47 -14.98 -6.34
N SER A 6 -7.07 -13.82 -6.67
CA SER A 6 -6.34 -12.67 -7.23
C SER A 6 -5.26 -12.14 -6.29
N SER A 7 -5.56 -11.98 -4.99
CA SER A 7 -4.56 -11.55 -4.01
C SER A 7 -3.38 -12.52 -3.90
N LEU A 8 -3.63 -13.84 -4.00
CA LEU A 8 -2.59 -14.85 -3.91
C LEU A 8 -1.63 -14.78 -5.12
N VAL A 9 -2.18 -14.66 -6.33
CA VAL A 9 -1.40 -14.50 -7.56
C VAL A 9 -0.57 -13.22 -7.53
N ARG A 10 -1.16 -12.11 -7.08
CA ARG A 10 -0.46 -10.82 -6.95
C ARG A 10 0.71 -10.91 -5.97
N ASN A 11 0.50 -11.57 -4.84
CA ASN A 11 1.55 -11.76 -3.83
C ASN A 11 2.67 -12.68 -4.34
N TRP A 12 2.35 -13.78 -5.02
CA TRP A 12 3.37 -14.62 -5.65
C TRP A 12 4.17 -13.85 -6.71
N TYR A 13 3.50 -13.09 -7.57
CA TYR A 13 4.14 -12.32 -8.64
C TYR A 13 5.09 -11.22 -8.10
N HIS A 14 4.68 -10.45 -7.09
CA HIS A 14 5.49 -9.34 -6.58
C HIS A 14 6.49 -9.74 -5.48
N LEU A 15 6.17 -10.76 -4.67
CA LEU A 15 6.96 -11.11 -3.49
C LEU A 15 7.71 -12.45 -3.64
N GLY A 16 7.52 -13.17 -4.76
CA GLY A 16 8.12 -14.47 -5.00
C GLY A 16 7.62 -15.58 -4.08
N ARG A 17 6.61 -15.30 -3.24
CA ARG A 17 6.06 -16.24 -2.27
C ARG A 17 4.60 -15.98 -1.97
N THR A 18 3.92 -17.01 -1.51
CA THR A 18 2.58 -16.87 -0.93
C THR A 18 2.68 -16.25 0.46
N ILE A 19 1.90 -15.20 0.71
CA ILE A 19 1.72 -14.60 2.03
C ILE A 19 0.37 -15.06 2.60
N THR A 20 0.35 -15.44 3.88
CA THR A 20 -0.89 -15.88 4.54
C THR A 20 -1.68 -14.68 5.05
N LEU A 21 -3.00 -14.87 5.25
CA LEU A 21 -3.84 -13.84 5.85
C LEU A 21 -3.38 -13.50 7.28
N GLU A 22 -2.95 -14.51 8.04
CA GLU A 22 -2.44 -14.32 9.41
C GLU A 22 -1.15 -13.51 9.43
N GLU A 23 -0.23 -13.74 8.49
CA GLU A 23 1.00 -12.95 8.39
C GLU A 23 0.68 -11.47 8.11
N VAL A 24 -0.28 -11.20 7.21
CA VAL A 24 -0.73 -9.83 6.94
C VAL A 24 -1.36 -9.21 8.19
N ARG A 25 -2.25 -9.95 8.89
CA ARG A 25 -2.90 -9.45 10.10
C ARG A 25 -1.88 -9.10 11.18
N SER A 26 -0.96 -10.01 11.48
CA SER A 26 0.07 -9.82 12.49
C SER A 26 0.96 -8.61 12.19
N LYS A 27 1.31 -8.38 10.93
CA LYS A 27 2.08 -7.20 10.52
C LYS A 27 1.31 -5.89 10.73
N ILE A 28 0.01 -5.88 10.46
CA ILE A 28 -0.84 -4.70 10.66
C ILE A 28 -1.04 -4.43 12.15
N GLU A 29 -1.37 -5.47 12.93
CA GLU A 29 -1.58 -5.36 14.38
C GLU A 29 -0.31 -4.98 15.15
N GLY A 30 0.86 -5.32 14.61
CA GLY A 30 2.15 -4.94 15.18
C GLY A 30 2.61 -3.51 14.88
N LEU A 31 1.87 -2.74 14.07
CA LEU A 31 2.23 -1.35 13.80
C LEU A 31 2.07 -0.50 15.06
N THR A 32 3.05 0.37 15.30
CA THR A 32 3.01 1.38 16.36
C THR A 32 3.03 2.78 15.75
N VAL A 33 2.57 3.77 16.52
CA VAL A 33 2.64 5.19 16.11
C VAL A 33 4.08 5.56 15.75
N GLN A 34 5.06 5.15 16.56
CA GLN A 34 6.47 5.46 16.32
C GLN A 34 6.95 4.90 14.98
N THR A 35 6.69 3.61 14.70
CA THR A 35 7.12 2.97 13.45
C THR A 35 6.50 3.62 12.20
N VAL A 36 5.28 4.16 12.31
CA VAL A 36 4.63 4.89 11.21
C VAL A 36 5.29 6.25 11.02
N LEU A 37 5.54 6.99 12.10
CA LEU A 37 6.21 8.29 12.03
C LEU A 37 7.63 8.17 11.47
N ASP A 38 8.40 7.18 11.92
CA ASP A 38 9.75 6.92 11.43
C ASP A 38 9.76 6.69 9.91
N TYR A 39 8.79 5.91 9.40
CA TYR A 39 8.67 5.67 7.96
C TYR A 39 8.37 6.95 7.18
N VAL A 40 7.42 7.76 7.65
CA VAL A 40 7.05 9.04 7.02
C VAL A 40 8.20 10.02 7.02
N GLN A 41 8.99 10.07 8.10
CA GLN A 41 10.18 10.93 8.19
C GLN A 41 11.28 10.47 7.22
N ALA A 42 11.48 9.15 7.07
CA ALA A 42 12.47 8.59 6.15
C ALA A 42 12.05 8.67 4.67
N HIS A 43 10.74 8.69 4.40
CA HIS A 43 10.17 8.70 3.05
C HIS A 43 9.13 9.83 2.92
N PRO A 44 9.55 11.11 2.96
CA PRO A 44 8.62 12.22 2.88
C PRO A 44 7.88 12.19 1.55
N ALA A 45 6.57 12.47 1.58
CA ALA A 45 5.78 12.59 0.37
C ALA A 45 6.19 13.87 -0.38
N GLY A 46 6.50 13.72 -1.67
CA GLY A 46 6.98 14.80 -2.53
C GLY A 46 6.78 14.45 -4.01
N ASP A 47 7.18 15.37 -4.88
CA ASP A 47 7.14 15.20 -6.34
C ASP A 47 5.78 14.73 -6.88
N PHE A 48 4.71 15.29 -6.34
CA PHE A 48 3.34 14.92 -6.71
C PHE A 48 3.09 15.20 -8.19
N THR A 49 2.68 14.18 -8.92
CA THR A 49 2.09 14.34 -10.25
C THR A 49 0.60 14.63 -10.08
N ILE A 50 0.21 15.89 -10.30
CA ILE A 50 -1.20 16.33 -10.21
C ILE A 50 -1.81 16.32 -11.61
N LEU A 51 -2.91 15.58 -11.76
CA LEU A 51 -3.70 15.53 -12.98
C LEU A 51 -5.12 15.99 -12.66
N THR A 52 -5.60 16.96 -13.43
CA THR A 52 -6.98 17.44 -13.37
C THR A 52 -7.58 17.32 -14.76
N ILE A 53 -8.84 16.86 -14.83
CA ILE A 53 -9.57 16.69 -16.09
C ILE A 53 -10.99 17.19 -15.89
N GLY A 54 -11.39 18.20 -16.66
CA GLY A 54 -12.73 18.78 -16.63
C GLY A 54 -12.88 19.91 -17.66
N PRO A 55 -14.10 20.40 -17.91
CA PRO A 55 -14.36 21.50 -18.83
C PRO A 55 -13.85 22.86 -18.33
N HIS A 56 -13.46 22.95 -17.05
CA HIS A 56 -12.97 24.16 -16.40
C HIS A 56 -11.62 23.88 -15.76
N GLU A 57 -10.76 24.90 -15.74
CA GLU A 57 -9.47 24.88 -15.04
C GLU A 57 -9.63 24.76 -13.52
N LEU A 58 -8.63 24.20 -12.85
CA LEU A 58 -8.53 24.34 -11.40
C LEU A 58 -7.98 25.72 -11.08
N ASN A 59 -8.72 26.49 -10.28
CA ASN A 59 -8.24 27.71 -9.64
C ASN A 59 -7.19 27.40 -8.57
#